data_AF-A0A317DD10-F1
#
_entry.id   AF-A0A317DD10-F1
#
_cell.length_a   1.000
_cell.length_b   1.000
_cell.length_c   1.000
_cell.angle_alpha   90.00
_cell.angle_beta   90.00
_cell.angle_gamma   90.00
#
_symmetry.space_group_name_H-M   'P 1'
#
loop_
_entity.id
_entity.type
_entity.pdbx_description
1 polymer ?
#
loop_
_entity_poly.entity_id
_entity_poly.type
_entity_poly.pdbx_seq_one_letter_code
_entity_poly.pdbx_strand_id
1 'polypeptide(L)'
;MATRFRPRNGLEQIVAAMVARKVQAITDEVADVARDNAPGTKTWHTFGDEEVRPEHRDAHGQEVPENLRFVVDSPDYDQAHYGAPPKQQLRHPRDRDATPGLTVNCRCQAIEDPAGLSRGIEAHPVEIRVATVVGHVTSVGPRVSDAEFGTAEDDAARYMGRAVQEVAARHRTR
;
A
#
# COMPACT_ATOMS: atom_id res chain seq x y z
N MET A 1 -40.27 -41.88 -22.52
CA MET A 1 -40.53 -40.99 -21.35
C MET A 1 -39.28 -40.17 -21.10
N ALA A 2 -39.33 -38.85 -21.31
CA ALA A 2 -38.19 -37.97 -21.05
C ALA A 2 -38.19 -37.57 -19.57
N THR A 3 -37.16 -37.98 -18.83
CA THR A 3 -36.97 -37.60 -17.43
C THR A 3 -36.54 -36.14 -17.38
N ARG A 4 -37.43 -35.24 -16.97
CA ARG A 4 -37.12 -33.81 -16.85
C ARG A 4 -36.36 -33.59 -15.54
N PHE A 5 -35.07 -33.23 -15.65
CA PHE A 5 -34.27 -32.85 -14.48
C PHE A 5 -34.97 -31.70 -13.74
N ARG A 6 -35.21 -31.87 -12.44
CA ARG A 6 -35.67 -30.81 -11.54
C ARG A 6 -34.55 -30.59 -10.54
N PRO A 7 -33.77 -29.50 -10.65
CA PRO A 7 -32.77 -29.19 -9.65
C PRO A 7 -33.45 -29.06 -8.28
N ARG A 8 -32.79 -29.57 -7.25
CA ARG A 8 -33.24 -29.38 -5.87
C ARG A 8 -33.22 -27.89 -5.57
N ASN A 9 -34.29 -27.35 -4.99
CA ASN A 9 -34.28 -25.97 -4.50
C ASN A 9 -33.10 -25.78 -3.54
N GLY A 10 -32.27 -24.76 -3.78
CA GLY A 10 -31.08 -24.47 -2.98
C GLY A 10 -29.84 -25.28 -3.35
N LEU A 11 -29.83 -25.95 -4.51
CA LEU A 11 -28.63 -26.63 -5.04
C LEU A 11 -27.45 -25.66 -5.15
N GLU A 12 -27.70 -24.42 -5.52
CA GLU A 12 -26.69 -23.36 -5.67
C GLU A 12 -26.02 -23.05 -4.33
N GLN A 13 -26.78 -23.04 -3.24
CA GLN A 13 -26.27 -22.77 -1.89
C GLN A 13 -25.43 -23.95 -1.38
N ILE A 14 -25.85 -25.18 -1.71
CA ILE A 14 -25.07 -26.39 -1.39
C ILE A 14 -23.74 -26.35 -2.15
N VAL A 15 -23.76 -26.05 -3.45
CA VAL A 15 -22.55 -25.95 -4.27
C VAL A 15 -21.65 -24.82 -3.76
N ALA A 16 -22.21 -23.65 -3.43
CA ALA A 16 -21.46 -22.52 -2.86
C ALA A 16 -20.78 -22.92 -1.54
N ALA A 17 -21.48 -23.62 -0.65
CA ALA A 17 -20.91 -24.13 0.60
C ALA A 17 -19.79 -25.17 0.35
N MET A 18 -19.91 -26.00 -0.68
CA MET A 18 -18.87 -26.97 -1.05
C MET A 18 -17.58 -26.30 -1.53
N VAL A 19 -17.69 -25.19 -2.29
CA VAL A 19 -16.51 -24.47 -2.80
C VAL A 19 -15.94 -23.45 -1.80
N ALA A 20 -16.67 -23.11 -0.74
CA ALA A 20 -16.29 -22.07 0.22
C ALA A 20 -14.86 -22.26 0.79
N ARG A 21 -14.51 -23.49 1.20
CA ARG A 21 -13.15 -23.79 1.70
C ARG A 21 -12.05 -23.54 0.67
N LYS A 22 -12.34 -23.83 -0.61
CA LYS A 22 -11.38 -23.59 -1.70
C LYS A 22 -11.21 -22.10 -1.97
N VAL A 23 -12.31 -21.34 -1.93
CA VAL A 23 -12.28 -19.88 -2.06
C VAL A 23 -11.55 -19.23 -0.88
N GLN A 24 -11.73 -19.75 0.34
CA GLN A 24 -10.96 -19.28 1.50
C GLN A 24 -9.46 -19.47 1.28
N ALA A 25 -9.03 -20.66 0.89
CA ALA A 25 -7.61 -20.92 0.63
C ALA A 25 -7.03 -20.00 -0.47
N ILE A 26 -7.81 -19.66 -1.50
CA ILE A 26 -7.40 -18.68 -2.52
C ILE A 26 -7.32 -17.28 -1.93
N THR A 27 -8.26 -16.90 -1.06
CA THR A 27 -8.28 -15.58 -0.39
C THR A 27 -7.05 -15.43 0.51
N ASP A 28 -6.71 -16.47 1.27
CA ASP A 28 -5.51 -16.51 2.12
C ASP A 28 -4.24 -16.41 1.27
N GLU A 29 -4.16 -17.15 0.15
CA GLU A 29 -3.04 -17.06 -0.79
C GLU A 29 -2.88 -15.66 -1.40
N VAL A 30 -3.99 -14.99 -1.74
CA VAL A 30 -3.95 -13.60 -2.21
C VAL A 30 -3.39 -12.67 -1.14
N ALA A 31 -3.78 -12.84 0.13
CA ALA A 31 -3.25 -12.04 1.22
C ALA A 31 -1.75 -12.27 1.42
N ASP A 32 -1.28 -13.52 1.38
CA ASP A 32 0.15 -13.84 1.50
C ASP A 32 0.96 -13.21 0.37
N VAL A 33 0.52 -13.37 -0.88
CA VAL A 33 1.20 -12.76 -2.03
C VAL A 33 1.11 -11.22 -2.00
N ALA A 34 0.02 -10.66 -1.48
CA ALA A 34 -0.10 -9.22 -1.29
C ALA A 34 0.89 -8.70 -0.24
N ARG A 35 1.13 -9.45 0.85
CA ARG A 35 2.16 -9.12 1.85
C ARG A 35 3.56 -9.14 1.25
N ASP A 36 3.88 -10.14 0.44
CA ASP A 36 5.18 -10.25 -0.21
C ASP A 36 5.44 -9.13 -1.22
N ASN A 37 4.39 -8.63 -1.87
CA ASN A 37 4.48 -7.52 -2.83
C ASN A 37 4.36 -6.13 -2.17
N ALA A 38 3.92 -6.05 -0.92
CA ALA A 38 3.66 -4.77 -0.26
C ALA A 38 4.97 -4.00 -0.07
N PRO A 39 4.98 -2.68 -0.33
CA PRO A 39 6.16 -1.87 -0.05
C PRO A 39 6.39 -1.79 1.47
N GLY A 40 7.66 -1.60 1.84
CA GLY A 40 8.02 -1.17 3.18
C GLY A 40 7.43 0.20 3.50
N THR A 41 7.63 0.67 4.72
CA THR A 41 7.43 2.08 5.07
C THR A 41 8.76 2.71 5.44
N LYS A 42 8.79 4.04 5.43
CA LYS A 42 9.91 4.84 5.90
C LYS A 42 9.40 6.01 6.71
N THR A 43 10.12 6.32 7.78
CA THR A 43 9.76 7.40 8.69
C THR A 43 10.84 8.45 8.71
N TRP A 44 10.45 9.70 8.57
CA TRP A 44 11.38 10.83 8.67
C TRP A 44 11.83 11.01 10.11
N HIS A 45 13.12 10.82 10.37
CA HIS A 45 13.72 11.00 11.68
C HIS A 45 14.66 12.20 11.67
N THR A 46 14.47 13.07 12.67
CA THR A 46 15.14 14.35 12.81
C THR A 46 15.98 14.27 14.08
N PHE A 47 17.25 14.68 14.01
CA PHE A 47 18.07 14.75 15.21
C PHE A 47 17.58 15.87 16.14
N GLY A 48 17.61 15.63 17.45
CA GLY A 48 17.10 16.57 18.46
C GLY A 48 18.02 17.75 18.76
N ASP A 49 18.70 18.30 17.75
CA ASP A 49 19.57 19.47 17.90
C ASP A 49 18.90 20.76 17.39
N GLU A 50 19.37 21.90 17.89
CA GLU A 50 18.81 23.22 17.57
C GLU A 50 19.15 23.68 16.15
N GLU A 51 20.11 23.03 15.48
CA GLU A 51 20.52 23.36 14.11
C GLU A 51 19.56 22.79 13.06
N VAL A 52 18.62 21.92 13.46
CA VAL A 52 17.59 21.45 12.54
C VAL A 52 16.61 22.57 12.21
N ARG A 53 16.51 22.83 10.91
CA ARG A 53 15.53 23.72 10.30
C ARG A 53 14.09 23.37 10.75
N PRO A 54 13.22 24.37 10.97
CA PRO A 54 11.84 24.14 11.40
C PRO A 54 11.08 23.15 10.52
N GLU A 55 11.18 23.27 9.19
CA GLU A 55 10.44 22.46 8.22
C GLU A 55 10.76 20.96 8.37
N HIS A 56 12.00 20.63 8.73
CA HIS A 56 12.44 19.26 8.98
C HIS A 56 12.03 18.75 10.36
N ARG A 57 11.89 19.64 11.35
CA ARG A 57 11.32 19.28 12.66
C ARG A 57 9.84 18.97 12.52
N ASP A 58 9.12 19.72 11.68
CA ASP A 58 7.71 19.50 11.41
C ASP A 58 7.47 18.22 10.60
N ALA A 59 8.42 17.84 9.75
CA ALA A 59 8.40 16.55 9.06
C ALA A 59 8.73 15.35 9.98
N HIS A 60 9.21 15.58 11.20
CA HIS A 60 9.59 14.50 12.12
C HIS A 60 8.42 13.55 12.40
N GLY A 61 8.68 12.24 12.29
CA GLY A 61 7.68 11.20 12.50
C GLY A 61 6.72 11.02 11.32
N GLN A 62 6.87 11.77 10.23
CA GLN A 62 6.11 11.50 9.00
C GLN A 62 6.46 10.10 8.49
N GLU A 63 5.51 9.17 8.59
CA GLU A 63 5.61 7.82 8.04
C GLU A 63 4.91 7.77 6.67
N VAL A 64 5.61 7.25 5.67
CA VAL A 64 5.08 7.03 4.33
C VAL A 64 5.49 5.66 3.79
N PRO A 65 4.69 5.04 2.91
CA PRO A 65 5.13 3.91 2.10
C PRO A 65 6.42 4.23 1.33
N GLU A 66 7.30 3.24 1.20
CA GLU A 66 8.65 3.41 0.64
C GLU A 66 8.64 3.96 -0.79
N ASN A 67 7.67 3.54 -1.61
CA ASN A 67 7.49 3.98 -2.98
C ASN A 67 7.02 5.44 -3.10
N LEU A 68 6.57 6.05 -2.00
CA LEU A 68 6.08 7.43 -1.96
C LEU A 68 7.15 8.40 -1.42
N ARG A 69 6.98 9.67 -1.77
CA ARG A 69 7.78 10.77 -1.23
C ARG A 69 7.20 11.31 0.09
N PHE A 70 8.11 11.77 0.95
CA PHE A 70 7.81 12.66 2.06
C PHE A 70 7.28 13.99 1.52
N VAL A 71 6.49 14.70 2.31
CA VAL A 71 6.00 16.04 1.96
C VAL A 71 6.46 16.99 3.04
N VAL A 72 7.34 17.90 2.69
CA VAL A 72 8.00 18.85 3.59
C VAL A 72 7.71 20.26 3.13
N ASP A 73 7.46 21.17 4.07
CA ASP A 73 7.26 22.58 3.73
C ASP A 73 8.56 23.17 3.17
N SER A 74 8.46 24.03 2.17
CA SER A 74 9.62 24.66 1.56
C SER A 74 10.06 25.88 2.38
N PRO A 75 11.36 26.05 2.64
CA PRO A 75 11.86 27.26 3.27
C PRO A 75 11.49 28.51 2.45
N ASP A 76 11.12 29.60 3.12
CA ASP A 76 10.76 30.87 2.45
C ASP A 76 11.85 31.34 1.48
N TYR A 77 13.12 31.14 1.86
CA TYR A 77 14.25 31.46 1.01
C TYR A 77 14.21 30.71 -0.32
N ASP A 78 13.86 29.42 -0.29
CA ASP A 78 13.83 28.57 -1.49
C ASP A 78 12.65 28.93 -2.39
N GLN A 79 11.51 29.30 -1.78
CA GLN A 79 10.37 29.82 -2.54
C GLN A 79 10.73 31.13 -3.25
N ALA A 80 11.41 32.04 -2.57
CA ALA A 80 11.78 33.35 -3.13
C ALA A 80 12.93 33.30 -4.16
N HIS A 81 13.88 32.37 -4.02
CA HIS A 81 15.13 32.38 -4.81
C HIS A 81 15.27 31.22 -5.79
N TYR A 82 14.63 30.08 -5.51
CA TYR A 82 14.67 28.89 -6.38
C TYR A 82 13.32 28.59 -7.03
N GLY A 83 12.29 29.41 -6.77
CA GLY A 83 10.94 29.19 -7.29
C GLY A 83 10.32 27.90 -6.74
N ALA A 84 10.73 27.47 -5.54
CA ALA A 84 10.18 26.29 -4.92
C ALA A 84 8.66 26.46 -4.67
N PRO A 85 7.85 25.42 -4.89
CA PRO A 85 6.46 25.42 -4.45
C PRO A 85 6.39 25.48 -2.91
N PRO A 86 5.22 25.79 -2.30
CA PRO A 86 5.08 25.84 -0.85
C PRO A 86 5.45 24.54 -0.13
N LYS A 87 5.32 23.40 -0.81
CA LYS A 87 5.73 22.08 -0.31
C LYS A 87 6.55 21.36 -1.35
N GLN A 88 7.63 20.74 -0.92
CA GLN A 88 8.47 19.88 -1.74
C GLN A 88 8.27 18.42 -1.37
N GLN A 89 8.45 17.56 -2.37
CA GLN A 89 8.34 16.12 -2.21
C GLN A 89 9.72 15.49 -2.31
N LEU A 90 10.12 14.76 -1.26
CA LEU A 90 11.47 14.21 -1.14
C LEU A 90 11.41 12.68 -0.99
N ARG A 91 12.23 11.94 -1.74
CA ARG A 91 12.36 10.49 -1.53
C ARG A 91 13.06 10.17 -0.22
N HIS A 92 14.02 11.00 0.19
CA HIS A 92 14.78 10.90 1.44
C HIS A 92 15.18 12.30 1.94
N PRO A 93 15.59 12.48 3.20
CA PRO A 93 15.91 13.82 3.72
C PRO A 93 17.06 14.59 3.04
N ARG A 94 17.90 13.91 2.27
CA ARG A 94 18.98 14.52 1.46
C ARG A 94 18.74 14.26 -0.03
N ASP A 95 17.48 14.31 -0.46
CA ASP A 95 17.11 14.11 -1.85
C ASP A 95 17.73 15.21 -2.73
N ARG A 96 18.64 14.82 -3.62
CA ARG A 96 19.39 15.74 -4.49
C ARG A 96 18.51 16.51 -5.47
N ASP A 97 17.28 16.03 -5.70
CA ASP A 97 16.34 16.65 -6.62
C ASP A 97 15.57 17.82 -5.95
N ALA A 98 15.67 17.97 -4.62
CA ALA A 98 15.07 19.08 -3.88
C ALA A 98 16.00 20.30 -3.80
N THR A 99 15.44 21.45 -3.40
CA THR A 99 16.20 22.69 -3.30
C THR A 99 17.28 22.64 -2.21
N PRO A 100 18.34 23.48 -2.33
CA PRO A 100 19.44 23.51 -1.37
C PRO A 100 19.00 23.78 0.08
N GLY A 101 17.95 24.56 0.30
CA GLY A 101 17.45 24.87 1.64
C GLY A 101 16.85 23.68 2.37
N LEU A 102 16.41 22.62 1.67
CA LEU A 102 15.96 21.38 2.31
C LEU A 102 17.06 20.31 2.41
N THR A 103 18.18 20.46 1.73
CA THR A 103 19.12 19.34 1.54
C THR A 103 20.51 19.62 2.10
N VAL A 104 21.00 20.86 1.97
CA VAL A 104 22.32 21.26 2.43
C VAL A 104 22.38 21.30 3.95
N ASN A 105 23.38 20.63 4.51
CA ASN A 105 23.57 20.43 5.96
C ASN A 105 22.35 19.79 6.65
N CYS A 106 21.52 19.04 5.91
CA CYS A 106 20.41 18.31 6.51
C CYS A 106 20.92 17.29 7.53
N ARG A 107 20.33 17.31 8.72
CA ARG A 107 20.66 16.44 9.86
C ARG A 107 19.58 15.37 10.11
N CYS A 108 18.83 14.99 9.07
CA CYS A 108 17.74 14.03 9.16
C CYS A 108 18.09 12.72 8.44
N GLN A 109 17.36 11.66 8.76
CA GLN A 109 17.48 10.34 8.14
C GLN A 109 16.09 9.72 7.91
N ALA A 110 15.97 8.87 6.90
CA ALA A 110 14.81 8.00 6.76
C ALA A 110 15.10 6.69 7.49
N ILE A 111 14.25 6.33 8.44
CA ILE A 111 14.31 5.00 9.07
C ILE A 111 13.36 4.10 8.30
N GLU A 112 13.90 3.04 7.72
CA GLU A 112 13.14 2.08 6.92
C GLU A 112 12.55 0.97 7.79
N ASP A 113 11.35 0.54 7.44
CA ASP A 113 10.66 -0.60 8.00
C ASP A 113 10.23 -1.54 6.85
N PRO A 114 10.98 -2.64 6.63
CA PRO A 114 10.72 -3.56 5.54
C PRO A 114 9.34 -4.23 5.62
N ALA A 115 8.78 -4.38 6.82
CA ALA A 115 7.47 -5.01 6.97
C ALA A 115 6.35 -4.01 6.64
N GLY A 116 6.53 -2.71 6.89
CA GLY A 116 5.71 -1.63 6.34
C GLY A 116 4.20 -1.91 6.23
N LEU A 117 3.67 -1.83 5.01
CA LEU A 117 2.24 -2.07 4.73
C LEU A 117 1.83 -3.54 4.84
N SER A 118 2.77 -4.50 4.78
CA SER A 118 2.43 -5.93 4.83
C SER A 118 1.74 -6.32 6.14
N ARG A 119 2.07 -5.65 7.26
CA ARG A 119 1.43 -5.89 8.57
C ARG A 119 -0.06 -5.56 8.59
N GLY A 120 -0.51 -4.66 7.73
CA GLY A 120 -1.90 -4.23 7.65
C GLY A 120 -2.76 -5.06 6.71
N ILE A 121 -2.19 -6.12 6.12
CA ILE A 121 -2.88 -6.95 5.12
C ILE A 121 -3.49 -8.17 5.78
N GLU A 122 -4.81 -8.31 5.65
CA GLU A 122 -5.60 -9.37 6.27
C GLU A 122 -6.57 -9.99 5.27
N ALA A 123 -6.61 -11.33 5.25
CA ALA A 123 -7.68 -12.09 4.63
C ALA A 123 -8.83 -12.26 5.62
N HIS A 124 -10.06 -12.04 5.16
CA HIS A 124 -11.27 -12.22 5.96
C HIS A 124 -11.92 -13.57 5.67
N PRO A 125 -12.75 -14.08 6.59
CA PRO A 125 -13.61 -15.22 6.30
C PRO A 125 -14.48 -14.98 5.07
N VAL A 126 -14.57 -15.98 4.19
CA VAL A 126 -15.39 -15.90 2.98
C VAL A 126 -16.88 -15.79 3.30
N GLU A 127 -17.58 -14.97 2.53
CA GLU A 127 -19.03 -14.80 2.63
C GLU A 127 -19.75 -15.61 1.55
N ILE A 128 -20.76 -16.39 1.94
CA ILE A 128 -21.65 -17.07 1.00
C ILE A 128 -22.88 -16.19 0.78
N ARG A 129 -23.03 -15.66 -0.44
CA ARG A 129 -24.15 -14.83 -0.88
C ARG A 129 -25.01 -15.57 -1.89
N VAL A 130 -26.05 -16.26 -1.41
CA VAL A 130 -26.99 -17.08 -2.22
C VAL A 130 -26.25 -18.15 -3.03
N ALA A 131 -25.78 -17.81 -4.23
CA ALA A 131 -25.08 -18.71 -5.15
C ALA A 131 -23.60 -18.36 -5.35
N THR A 132 -23.12 -17.29 -4.69
CA THR A 132 -21.77 -16.75 -4.86
C THR A 132 -20.98 -16.89 -3.57
N VAL A 133 -19.69 -17.21 -3.67
CA VAL A 133 -18.76 -17.11 -2.54
C VAL A 133 -17.82 -15.94 -2.79
N VAL A 134 -17.68 -15.05 -1.82
CA VAL A 134 -16.85 -13.85 -1.92
C VAL A 134 -15.74 -13.91 -0.88
N GLY A 135 -14.50 -13.77 -1.33
CA GLY A 135 -13.35 -13.55 -0.46
C GLY A 135 -13.01 -12.07 -0.37
N HIS A 136 -12.58 -11.62 0.80
CA HIS A 136 -12.17 -10.25 1.05
C HIS A 136 -10.75 -10.21 1.59
N VAL A 137 -9.91 -9.36 1.00
CA VAL A 137 -8.59 -9.01 1.53
C VAL A 137 -8.54 -7.52 1.70
N THR A 138 -8.16 -7.06 2.89
CA THR A 138 -8.03 -5.63 3.20
C THR A 138 -6.56 -5.29 3.45
N SER A 139 -6.20 -4.05 3.14
CA SER A 139 -4.92 -3.46 3.52
C SER A 139 -5.19 -2.17 4.28
N VAL A 140 -4.56 -1.99 5.43
CA VAL A 140 -4.69 -0.79 6.28
C VAL A 140 -3.30 -0.25 6.59
N GLY A 141 -3.10 1.04 6.40
CA GLY A 141 -1.82 1.68 6.71
C GLY A 141 -1.77 3.12 6.22
N PRO A 142 -0.67 3.84 6.53
CA PRO A 142 -0.48 5.20 6.09
C PRO A 142 -0.48 5.26 4.56
N ARG A 143 -1.34 6.11 3.99
CA ARG A 143 -1.42 6.37 2.55
C ARG A 143 -1.55 5.10 1.69
N VAL A 144 -2.28 4.10 2.19
CA VAL A 144 -2.43 2.79 1.55
C VAL A 144 -2.94 2.86 0.10
N SER A 145 -3.87 3.79 -0.17
CA SER A 145 -4.41 4.02 -1.51
C SER A 145 -3.37 4.62 -2.45
N ASP A 146 -2.62 5.63 -2.00
CA ASP A 146 -1.55 6.23 -2.80
C ASP A 146 -0.45 5.22 -3.09
N ALA A 147 -0.15 4.31 -2.15
CA ALA A 147 0.82 3.25 -2.38
C ALA A 147 0.35 2.28 -3.48
N GLU A 148 -0.92 1.89 -3.47
CA GLU A 148 -1.47 0.96 -4.45
C GLU A 148 -1.60 1.59 -5.84
N PHE A 149 -2.04 2.85 -5.93
CA PHE A 149 -2.44 3.49 -7.18
C PHE A 149 -1.47 4.57 -7.69
N GLY A 150 -0.48 4.95 -6.88
CA GLY A 150 0.46 6.02 -7.18
C GLY A 150 -0.13 7.40 -6.90
N THR A 151 0.68 8.43 -7.16
CA THR A 151 0.30 9.83 -7.10
C THR A 151 0.67 10.52 -8.41
N ALA A 152 0.57 11.85 -8.47
CA ALA A 152 1.09 12.61 -9.61
C ALA A 152 2.61 12.49 -9.75
N GLU A 153 3.33 12.30 -8.63
CA GLU A 153 4.80 12.27 -8.60
C GLU A 153 5.37 10.87 -8.44
N ASP A 154 4.61 9.95 -7.82
CA ASP A 154 5.09 8.62 -7.43
C ASP A 154 4.36 7.49 -8.16
N ASP A 155 5.14 6.49 -8.57
CA ASP A 155 4.62 5.29 -9.21
C ASP A 155 3.84 4.41 -8.22
N ALA A 156 2.82 3.75 -8.78
CA ALA A 156 1.99 2.77 -8.11
C ALA A 156 2.77 1.48 -7.79
N ALA A 157 2.77 1.02 -6.55
CA ALA A 157 3.33 -0.30 -6.19
C ALA A 157 2.45 -1.45 -6.71
N ARG A 158 1.12 -1.23 -6.79
CA ARG A 158 0.12 -2.19 -7.25
C ARG A 158 0.17 -3.54 -6.54
N TYR A 159 0.50 -3.56 -5.26
CA TYR A 159 0.77 -4.79 -4.53
C TYR A 159 -0.48 -5.66 -4.37
N MET A 160 -1.66 -5.06 -4.16
CA MET A 160 -2.92 -5.80 -4.10
C MET A 160 -3.33 -6.30 -5.49
N GLY A 161 -3.31 -5.41 -6.49
CA GLY A 161 -3.67 -5.76 -7.86
C GLY A 161 -2.77 -6.85 -8.45
N ARG A 162 -1.46 -6.78 -8.19
CA ARG A 162 -0.49 -7.80 -8.61
C ARG A 162 -0.74 -9.14 -7.92
N ALA A 163 -1.04 -9.15 -6.62
CA ALA A 163 -1.33 -10.39 -5.90
C ALA A 163 -2.54 -11.12 -6.50
N VAL A 164 -3.62 -10.40 -6.81
CA VAL A 164 -4.79 -10.99 -7.49
C VAL A 164 -4.41 -11.57 -8.85
N GLN A 165 -3.63 -10.84 -9.66
CA GLN A 165 -3.20 -11.30 -10.98
C GLN A 165 -2.33 -12.55 -10.90
N GLU A 166 -1.39 -12.57 -9.96
CA GLU A 166 -0.45 -13.67 -9.78
C GLU A 166 -1.16 -14.95 -9.32
N VAL A 167 -2.00 -14.84 -8.28
CA VAL A 167 -2.79 -15.99 -7.81
C VAL A 167 -3.75 -16.46 -8.90
N ALA A 168 -4.42 -15.54 -9.61
CA ALA A 168 -5.28 -15.91 -10.73
C ALA A 168 -4.51 -16.65 -11.84
N ALA A 169 -3.28 -16.26 -12.15
CA ALA A 169 -2.45 -16.95 -13.14
C ALA A 169 -2.14 -18.40 -12.71
N ARG A 170 -1.80 -18.63 -11.43
CA ARG A 170 -1.51 -19.97 -10.87
C ARG A 170 -2.70 -20.94 -10.96
N HIS A 171 -3.92 -20.44 -10.74
CA HIS A 171 -5.14 -21.26 -10.78
C HIS A 171 -5.75 -21.40 -12.19
N ARG A 172 -5.29 -20.64 -13.20
CA ARG A 172 -5.68 -20.84 -14.61
C ARG A 172 -4.92 -21.97 -15.30
N THR A 173 -3.70 -22.25 -14.83
CA THR A 173 -2.81 -23.25 -15.43
C THR A 173 -2.98 -24.67 -14.83
N ARG A 174 -3.91 -24.84 -13.89
CA ARG A 174 -4.27 -26.11 -13.26
C ARG A 174 -5.62 -26.60 -13.78
#